data_AF-A0A0A8V947-F1
#
_entry.id   AF-A0A0A8V947-F1
#
_cell.length_a   1.000
_cell.length_b   1.000
_cell.length_c   1.000
_cell.angle_alpha   90.00
_cell.angle_beta   90.00
_cell.angle_gamma   90.00
#
_symmetry.space_group_name_H-M   'P 1'
#
loop_
_entity.id
_entity.type
_entity.pdbx_description
1 polymer ?
#
loop_
_entity_poly.entity_id
_entity_poly.type
_entity_poly.pdbx_seq_one_letter_code
_entity_poly.pdbx_strand_id
1 'polypeptide(L)'
;MAKREGWKQRRRRGVQGKAVEYHIDSLPGGVLNLLRLKEDPVDYVVTRQEPIAVWVEAYYQLTEAEREKMISFILREGIGSLMTRLAIT
;
A
#
# COMPACT_ATOMS: atom_id res chain seq x y z
N MET A 1 -25.97 16.23 -18.58
CA MET A 1 -25.80 16.41 -17.13
C MET A 1 -25.19 17.79 -16.87
N ALA A 2 -23.90 17.97 -16.58
CA ALA A 2 -23.34 19.28 -16.15
C ALA A 2 -23.61 20.50 -17.05
N LYS A 3 -23.34 20.43 -18.36
CA LYS A 3 -23.65 21.53 -19.30
C LYS A 3 -25.15 21.79 -19.48
N ARG A 4 -25.96 20.73 -19.42
CA ARG A 4 -27.42 20.78 -19.59
C ARG A 4 -28.10 21.38 -18.37
N GLU A 5 -27.52 21.15 -17.19
CA GLU A 5 -28.01 21.61 -15.89
C GLU A 5 -27.35 22.91 -15.42
N GLY A 6 -26.50 23.53 -16.26
CA GLY A 6 -25.92 24.85 -15.98
C GLY A 6 -24.95 24.88 -14.80
N TRP A 7 -24.24 23.79 -14.52
CA TRP A 7 -23.30 23.75 -13.39
C TRP A 7 -22.20 24.81 -13.58
N LYS A 8 -21.93 25.58 -12.51
CA LYS A 8 -20.88 26.60 -12.53
C LYS A 8 -19.53 25.89 -12.52
N GLN A 9 -18.71 26.15 -13.54
CA GLN A 9 -17.45 25.43 -13.75
C GLN A 9 -16.24 26.36 -13.80
N ARG A 10 -15.08 25.86 -13.35
CA ARG A 10 -13.77 26.52 -13.45
C ARG A 10 -12.74 25.54 -13.98
N ARG A 11 -11.89 25.98 -14.92
CA ARG A 11 -10.78 25.15 -15.40
C ARG A 11 -9.61 25.20 -14.43
N ARG A 12 -9.12 24.03 -14.01
CA ARG A 12 -7.96 23.93 -13.11
C ARG A 12 -6.68 24.16 -13.91
N ARG A 13 -5.78 25.02 -13.39
CA ARG A 13 -4.46 25.28 -13.96
C ARG A 13 -3.41 24.45 -13.23
N GLY A 14 -2.29 24.13 -13.89
CA GLY A 14 -1.17 23.41 -13.27
C GLY A 14 -1.39 21.91 -13.09
N VAL A 15 -2.27 21.30 -13.88
CA VAL A 15 -2.50 19.84 -13.89
C VAL A 15 -2.26 19.28 -15.29
N GLN A 16 -1.76 18.05 -15.35
CA GLN A 16 -1.59 17.32 -16.60
C GLN A 16 -2.98 16.95 -17.16
N GLY A 17 -3.33 17.51 -18.33
CA GLY A 17 -4.60 17.23 -19.01
C GLY A 17 -5.68 18.34 -18.89
N LYS A 18 -6.94 17.96 -19.11
CA LYS A 18 -8.10 18.88 -19.09
C LYS A 18 -8.95 18.64 -17.83
N ALA A 19 -8.59 19.26 -16.71
CA ALA A 19 -9.40 19.18 -15.50
C ALA A 19 -10.31 20.40 -15.32
N VAL A 20 -11.52 20.14 -14.83
CA VAL A 20 -12.57 21.13 -14.56
C VAL A 20 -13.13 20.86 -13.17
N GLU A 21 -13.32 21.92 -12.39
CA GLU A 21 -13.98 21.91 -11.09
C GLU A 21 -15.39 22.49 -11.22
N TYR A 22 -16.33 22.00 -10.42
CA TYR A 22 -17.70 22.52 -10.36
C TYR A 22 -17.98 23.14 -8.99
N HIS A 23 -18.76 24.21 -8.96
CA HIS A 23 -19.17 24.85 -7.71
C HIS A 23 -20.23 24.00 -7.00
N ILE A 24 -20.02 23.70 -5.72
CA ILE A 24 -20.89 22.82 -4.93
C ILE A 24 -22.36 23.29 -4.95
N ASP A 25 -22.59 24.60 -4.81
CA ASP A 25 -23.95 25.18 -4.82
C ASP A 25 -24.68 25.12 -6.17
N SER A 26 -23.98 24.78 -7.26
CA SER A 26 -24.60 24.62 -8.58
C SER A 26 -25.02 23.19 -8.88
N LEU A 27 -24.80 22.26 -7.95
CA LEU A 27 -25.13 20.86 -8.10
C LEU A 27 -26.58 20.58 -7.65
N PRO A 28 -27.30 19.68 -8.33
CA PRO A 28 -28.62 19.24 -7.88
C PRO A 28 -28.57 18.55 -6.52
N GLY A 29 -29.66 18.63 -5.76
CA GLY A 29 -29.77 18.00 -4.43
C GLY A 29 -29.45 16.50 -4.42
N GLY A 30 -29.85 15.76 -5.44
CA GLY A 30 -29.52 14.33 -5.57
C GLY A 30 -28.01 14.07 -5.67
N VAL A 31 -27.30 14.91 -6.42
CA VAL A 31 -25.83 14.83 -6.57
C VAL A 31 -25.16 15.23 -5.25
N LEU A 32 -25.66 16.27 -4.58
CA LEU A 32 -25.15 16.68 -3.27
C LEU A 32 -25.33 15.57 -2.21
N ASN A 33 -26.46 14.88 -2.21
CA ASN A 33 -26.71 13.78 -1.28
C ASN A 33 -25.76 12.61 -1.52
N LEU A 34 -25.47 12.27 -2.78
CA LEU A 34 -24.47 11.25 -3.12
C LEU A 34 -23.06 11.66 -2.70
N LEU A 35 -22.66 12.91 -2.95
CA LEU A 35 -21.35 13.43 -2.53
C LEU A 35 -21.20 13.48 -1.00
N ARG A 36 -22.29 13.80 -0.29
CA ARG A 36 -22.34 13.80 1.19
C ARG A 36 -22.35 12.41 1.78
N LEU A 37 -22.74 11.39 1.02
CA LEU A 37 -22.83 10.03 1.50
C LEU A 37 -21.47 9.44 1.91
N LYS A 38 -20.35 10.17 1.70
CA LYS A 38 -18.97 9.81 2.07
C LYS A 38 -18.78 8.30 1.97
N GLU A 39 -18.47 7.80 0.77
CA GLU A 39 -17.90 6.46 0.69
C GLU A 39 -16.71 6.44 1.65
N ASP A 40 -16.77 5.55 2.63
CA ASP A 40 -15.60 5.25 3.44
C ASP A 40 -14.51 4.85 2.44
N PRO A 41 -13.33 5.50 2.48
CA PRO A 41 -12.23 5.10 1.62
C PRO A 41 -12.01 3.61 1.85
N VAL A 42 -11.95 2.83 0.77
CA VAL A 42 -11.56 1.43 0.86
C VAL A 42 -10.20 1.41 1.54
N ASP A 43 -10.16 0.90 2.77
CA ASP A 43 -8.89 0.60 3.42
C ASP A 43 -8.17 -0.36 2.50
N TYR A 44 -7.03 0.07 1.97
CA TYR A 44 -6.10 -0.80 1.26
C TYR A 44 -5.50 -1.75 2.31
N VAL A 45 -6.30 -2.72 2.75
CA VAL A 45 -5.84 -3.78 3.63
C VAL A 45 -5.00 -4.70 2.75
N VAL A 46 -3.72 -4.35 2.60
CA VAL A 46 -2.73 -5.32 2.18
C VAL A 46 -2.80 -6.40 3.24
N THR A 47 -3.36 -7.56 2.90
CA THR A 47 -3.34 -8.73 3.77
C THR A 47 -1.90 -8.90 4.20
N ARG A 48 -1.62 -8.62 5.48
CA ARG A 48 -0.27 -8.65 6.01
C ARG A 48 0.18 -10.10 5.86
N GLN A 49 1.00 -10.38 4.85
CA GLN A 49 1.51 -11.73 4.67
C GLN A 49 2.27 -12.06 5.95
N GLU A 50 1.85 -13.14 6.59
CA GLU A 50 2.52 -13.65 7.77
C GLU A 50 4.00 -13.78 7.43
N PRO A 51 4.91 -13.07 8.11
CA PRO A 51 6.32 -13.02 7.72
C PRO A 51 6.93 -14.42 7.56
N ILE A 52 6.48 -15.38 8.35
CA ILE A 52 6.88 -16.79 8.25
C ILE A 52 6.51 -17.42 6.91
N ALA A 53 5.34 -17.10 6.35
CA ALA A 53 4.90 -17.65 5.06
C ALA A 53 5.84 -17.19 3.95
N VAL A 54 6.25 -15.91 3.96
CA VAL A 54 7.20 -15.36 2.99
C VAL A 54 8.55 -16.07 3.08
N TRP A 55 9.04 -16.32 4.30
CA TRP A 55 10.30 -17.03 4.52
C TRP A 55 10.23 -18.50 4.07
N VAL A 56 9.10 -19.17 4.32
CA VAL A 56 8.88 -20.55 3.89
C VAL A 56 8.86 -20.66 2.37
N GLU A 57 8.14 -19.77 1.69
CA GLU A 57 8.11 -19.70 0.22
C GLU A 57 9.51 -19.43 -0.36
N ALA A 58 10.24 -18.46 0.21
CA ALA A 58 11.60 -18.16 -0.20
C ALA A 58 12.53 -19.37 -0.01
N TYR A 59 12.42 -20.09 1.09
CA TYR A 59 13.19 -21.32 1.33
C TYR A 59 12.91 -22.38 0.27
N TYR A 60 11.65 -22.55 -0.15
CA TYR A 60 11.31 -23.54 -1.17
C TYR A 60 11.84 -23.20 -2.56
N GLN A 61 12.07 -21.92 -2.86
CA GLN A 61 12.65 -21.46 -4.12
C GLN A 61 14.17 -21.68 -4.24
N LEU A 62 14.86 -21.94 -3.13
CA LEU A 62 16.30 -22.17 -3.12
C LEU A 62 16.66 -23.60 -3.51
N THR A 63 17.77 -23.74 -4.24
CA THR A 63 18.44 -25.03 -4.47
C THR A 63 19.02 -25.59 -3.16
N GLU A 64 19.34 -26.88 -3.14
CA GLU A 64 19.90 -27.55 -1.96
C GLU A 64 21.19 -26.87 -1.46
N ALA A 65 22.11 -26.54 -2.37
CA ALA A 65 23.36 -25.85 -2.04
C ALA A 65 23.12 -24.43 -1.48
N GLU A 66 22.13 -23.71 -2.00
CA GLU A 66 21.77 -22.38 -1.48
C GLU A 66 21.13 -22.46 -0.10
N ARG A 67 20.29 -23.47 0.16
CA ARG A 67 19.71 -23.72 1.48
C ARG A 67 20.79 -24.01 2.51
N GLU A 68 21.74 -24.89 2.19
CA GLU A 68 22.85 -25.23 3.08
C GLU A 68 23.69 -23.99 3.44
N LYS A 69 24.00 -23.17 2.42
CA LYS A 69 24.73 -21.90 2.63
C LYS A 69 23.94 -20.89 3.46
N MET A 70 22.64 -20.77 3.23
CA MET A 70 21.78 -19.85 4.00
C MET A 70 21.66 -20.29 5.46
N ILE A 71 21.41 -21.58 5.72
CA ILE A 71 21.28 -22.12 7.08
C ILE A 71 22.59 -21.95 7.85
N SER A 72 23.72 -22.31 7.24
CA SER A 72 25.04 -22.16 7.89
C SER A 72 25.35 -20.70 8.22
N PHE A 73 24.99 -19.76 7.36
CA PHE A 73 25.13 -18.33 7.62
C PHE A 73 24.27 -17.87 8.80
N ILE A 74 22.97 -18.19 8.80
CA ILE A 74 22.04 -17.81 9.88
C ILE A 74 22.52 -18.36 11.23
N LEU A 75 22.96 -19.62 11.26
CA LEU A 75 23.50 -20.23 12.47
C LEU A 75 24.79 -19.55 12.93
N ARG A 76 25.70 -19.22 12.01
CA ARG A 76 26.96 -18.56 12.35
C ARG A 76 26.73 -17.17 12.96
N GLU A 77 25.89 -16.37 12.33
CA GLU A 77 25.54 -15.02 12.82
C GLU A 77 24.73 -15.08 14.11
N GLY A 78 23.79 -16.03 14.21
CA GLY A 78 22.99 -16.26 15.41
C GLY A 78 23.84 -16.67 16.61
N ILE A 79 24.69 -17.69 16.44
CA ILE A 79 25.62 -18.13 17.48
C ILE A 79 26.61 -17.02 17.82
N GLY A 80 27.17 -16.33 16.82
CA GLY A 80 28.10 -15.20 17.04
C GLY A 80 27.47 -14.12 17.92
N SER A 81 26.26 -13.68 17.58
CA SER A 81 25.50 -12.70 18.35
C SER A 81 25.21 -13.16 19.78
N LEU A 82 24.86 -14.45 19.96
CA LEU A 82 24.67 -15.03 21.30
C LEU A 82 25.97 -15.05 22.10
N MET A 83 27.09 -15.42 21.50
CA MET A 83 28.39 -15.46 22.18
C MET A 83 28.84 -14.07 22.64
N THR A 84 28.63 -13.04 21.81
CA THR A 84 28.86 -11.64 22.18
C THR A 84 27.97 -11.22 23.35
N ARG A 85 26.68 -11.59 23.36
CA ARG A 85 25.77 -11.27 24.47
C ARG A 85 26.15 -11.98 25.77
N LEU A 86 26.79 -13.15 25.67
CA LEU A 86 27.29 -13.91 26.82
C LEU A 86 28.67 -13.44 27.30
N ALA A 87 29.27 -12.44 26.65
CA ALA A 87 30.62 -11.94 26.94
C ALA A 87 31.71 -13.03 26.89
N ILE A 88 31.54 -14.05 26.03
CA ILE A 88 32.51 -15.14 25.84
C ILE A 88 33.50 -14.80 24.70
N THR A 89 33.24 -13.72 23.96
CA THR A 89 34.13 -13.08 22.98
C THR A 89 33.83 -11.58 22.95
#